data_AF-A0A2N6PM92-F1
#
_entry.id   AF-A0A2N6PM92-F1
#
_cell.length_a   1.000
_cell.length_b   1.000
_cell.length_c   1.000
_cell.angle_alpha   90.00
_cell.angle_beta   90.00
_cell.angle_gamma   90.00
#
_symmetry.space_group_name_H-M   'P 1'
#
loop_
_entity.id
_entity.type
_entity.pdbx_description
1 polymer ?
#
loop_
_entity_poly.entity_id
_entity_poly.type
_entity_poly.pdbx_seq_one_letter_code
_entity_poly.pdbx_strand_id
1 'polypeptide(L)'
;MTNLKLKRLSDFMDDMIQKYQIEETKDIQKKLRIKFVRELEAMGEWEKANSKTFGRNRTKVFNYEILDRLEKRCERYLVKKSGFDFDKFKDYKSNIDSENYFEEPTEDELKDMYEKAVFRSWAGSISKEEIRDVMLTALFEKFFTPIDVEQWQKDSDILTIVGVNDDRESSFEYYRAKERYSSHNKSAYYKERK
;
A
#
# COMPACT_ATOMS: atom_id res chain seq x y z
N MET A 1 29.85 -10.50 -11.52
CA MET A 1 29.92 -10.84 -10.08
C MET A 1 28.74 -10.18 -9.40
N THR A 2 27.71 -10.93 -9.05
CA THR A 2 26.55 -10.40 -8.30
C THR A 2 27.03 -9.96 -6.92
N ASN A 3 26.95 -8.66 -6.63
CA ASN A 3 27.15 -8.15 -5.29
C ASN A 3 26.06 -8.76 -4.39
N LEU A 4 26.41 -9.83 -3.67
CA LEU A 4 25.57 -10.37 -2.61
C LEU A 4 25.32 -9.24 -1.62
N LYS A 5 24.08 -8.75 -1.58
CA LYS A 5 23.69 -7.75 -0.59
C LYS A 5 23.87 -8.41 0.78
N LEU A 6 24.55 -7.73 1.69
CA LEU A 6 24.87 -8.23 3.02
C LEU A 6 24.28 -7.26 4.03
N LYS A 7 23.73 -7.79 5.13
CA LYS A 7 23.08 -6.98 6.16
C LYS A 7 23.45 -7.48 7.55
N ARG A 8 23.59 -6.56 8.52
CA ARG A 8 23.85 -6.91 9.92
C ARG A 8 22.55 -7.39 10.55
N LEU A 9 22.65 -8.25 11.57
CA LEU A 9 21.46 -8.72 12.28
C LEU A 9 20.69 -7.57 12.95
N SER A 10 21.39 -6.53 13.44
CA SER A 10 20.74 -5.35 14.02
C SER A 10 19.85 -4.64 12.99
N ASP A 11 20.39 -4.37 11.81
CA ASP A 11 19.63 -3.68 10.76
C ASP A 11 18.44 -4.53 10.29
N PHE A 12 18.59 -5.87 10.28
CA PHE A 12 17.49 -6.78 9.99
C PHE A 12 16.43 -6.76 11.10
N MET A 13 16.82 -6.66 12.37
CA MET A 13 15.87 -6.52 13.48
C MET A 13 15.04 -5.25 13.33
N ASP A 14 15.68 -4.12 12.99
CA ASP A 14 15.00 -2.83 12.81
C ASP A 14 13.98 -2.92 11.67
N ASP A 15 14.34 -3.54 10.54
CA ASP A 15 13.40 -3.83 9.45
C ASP A 15 12.20 -4.65 9.93
N MET A 16 12.39 -5.67 10.76
CA MET A 16 11.31 -6.53 11.24
C MET A 16 10.40 -5.80 12.22
N ILE A 17 10.96 -4.97 13.09
CA ILE A 17 10.19 -4.11 14.01
C ILE A 17 9.30 -3.18 13.18
N GLN A 18 9.85 -2.54 12.15
CA GLN A 18 9.09 -1.67 11.26
C GLN A 18 8.05 -2.44 10.42
N LYS A 19 8.45 -3.55 9.78
CA LYS A 19 7.58 -4.35 8.91
C LYS A 19 6.36 -4.89 9.63
N TYR A 20 6.56 -5.40 10.85
CA TYR A 20 5.50 -5.97 11.67
C TYR A 20 4.86 -4.94 12.62
N GLN A 21 5.30 -3.67 12.62
CA GLN A 21 4.78 -2.63 13.52
C GLN A 21 4.83 -3.05 15.00
N ILE A 22 5.94 -3.67 15.42
CA ILE A 22 6.15 -4.13 16.80
C ILE A 22 6.53 -2.92 17.66
N GLU A 23 5.91 -2.75 18.83
CA GLU A 23 6.26 -1.68 19.75
C GLU A 23 7.73 -1.78 20.21
N GLU A 24 8.52 -0.75 19.93
CA GLU A 24 9.95 -0.77 20.20
C GLU A 24 10.27 -0.51 21.68
N THR A 25 10.81 -1.53 22.33
CA THR A 25 11.31 -1.46 23.71
C THR A 25 12.68 -2.14 23.84
N LYS A 26 13.48 -1.76 24.83
CA LYS A 26 14.78 -2.43 25.06
C LYS A 26 14.64 -3.94 25.31
N ASP A 27 13.53 -4.34 25.95
CA ASP A 27 13.23 -5.74 26.22
C ASP A 27 12.87 -6.51 24.95
N ILE A 28 12.07 -5.92 24.03
CA ILE A 28 11.72 -6.60 22.78
C ILE A 28 12.94 -6.77 21.87
N GLN A 29 13.82 -5.77 21.78
CA GLN A 29 15.06 -5.87 21.00
C GLN A 29 15.92 -7.04 21.51
N LYS A 30 16.08 -7.18 22.83
CA LYS A 30 16.82 -8.29 23.43
C LYS A 30 16.17 -9.64 23.09
N LYS A 31 14.84 -9.75 23.23
CA LYS A 31 14.09 -10.98 22.93
C LYS A 31 14.18 -11.36 21.45
N LEU A 32 14.04 -10.39 20.55
CA LEU A 32 14.18 -10.60 19.09
C LEU A 32 15.58 -11.05 18.74
N ARG A 33 16.62 -10.40 19.28
CA ARG A 33 18.01 -10.80 19.06
C ARG A 33 18.24 -12.26 19.48
N ILE A 34 17.80 -12.65 20.67
CA ILE A 34 17.94 -14.02 21.17
C ILE A 34 17.20 -15.00 20.24
N LYS A 35 15.97 -14.67 19.83
CA LYS A 35 15.18 -15.52 18.94
C LYS A 35 15.88 -15.71 17.60
N PHE A 36 16.34 -14.63 16.97
CA PHE A 36 17.01 -14.70 15.67
C PHE A 36 18.34 -15.42 15.73
N VAL A 37 19.16 -15.21 16.77
CA VAL A 37 20.41 -15.94 16.95
C VAL A 37 20.15 -17.44 17.07
N ARG A 38 19.19 -17.85 17.89
CA ARG A 38 18.82 -19.27 18.05
C ARG A 38 18.36 -19.93 16.74
N GLU A 39 17.58 -19.21 15.95
CA GLU A 39 17.13 -19.74 14.65
C GLU A 39 18.28 -19.80 13.63
N LEU A 40 19.18 -18.82 13.62
CA LEU A 40 20.39 -18.85 12.78
C LEU A 40 21.34 -19.98 13.18
N GLU A 41 21.47 -20.27 14.48
CA GLU A 41 22.21 -21.41 15.00
C GLU A 41 21.54 -22.73 14.58
N ALA A 42 20.22 -22.84 14.70
CA ALA A 42 19.46 -24.01 14.27
C ALA A 42 19.52 -24.25 12.75
N MET A 43 19.70 -23.19 11.96
CA MET A 43 19.96 -23.28 10.52
C MET A 43 21.43 -23.62 10.20
N GLY A 44 22.33 -23.60 11.19
CA GLY A 44 23.78 -23.76 10.99
C GLY A 44 24.43 -22.59 10.25
N GLU A 45 23.76 -21.45 10.17
CA GLU A 45 24.21 -20.25 9.44
C GLU A 45 24.94 -19.26 10.35
N TRP A 46 24.71 -19.33 11.67
CA TRP A 46 25.35 -18.43 12.63
C TRP A 46 26.88 -18.57 12.63
N GLU A 47 27.38 -19.80 12.70
CA GLU A 47 28.84 -20.05 12.71
C GLU A 47 29.48 -19.79 11.35
N LYS A 48 28.77 -20.09 10.24
CA LYS A 48 29.22 -19.85 8.87
C LYS A 48 29.20 -18.38 8.46
N ALA A 49 28.56 -17.52 9.26
CA ALA A 49 28.38 -16.11 8.93
C ALA A 49 29.72 -15.39 8.77
N ASN A 50 29.91 -14.80 7.59
CA ASN A 50 31.01 -13.90 7.31
C ASN A 50 30.96 -12.70 8.26
N SER A 51 32.12 -12.17 8.64
CA SER A 51 32.19 -10.98 9.47
C SER A 51 32.86 -9.83 8.73
N LYS A 52 32.22 -8.66 8.71
CA LYS A 52 32.75 -7.43 8.14
C LYS A 52 33.07 -6.42 9.24
N THR A 53 34.08 -5.60 9.01
CA THR A 53 34.46 -4.51 9.92
C THR A 53 33.58 -3.31 9.68
N PHE A 54 32.90 -2.83 10.73
CA PHE A 54 32.14 -1.59 10.74
C PHE A 54 32.74 -0.68 11.81
N GLY A 55 33.43 0.39 11.38
CA GLY A 55 34.22 1.22 12.29
C GLY A 55 35.34 0.42 12.96
N ARG A 56 35.35 0.35 14.30
CA ARG A 56 36.34 -0.42 15.08
C ARG A 56 35.93 -1.87 15.34
N ASN A 57 34.68 -2.25 15.05
CA ASN A 57 34.12 -3.54 15.48
C ASN A 57 33.90 -4.48 14.30
N ARG A 58 34.23 -5.76 14.49
CA ARG A 58 33.97 -6.83 13.53
C ARG A 58 32.61 -7.46 13.83
N THR A 59 31.66 -7.36 12.89
CA THR A 59 30.27 -7.79 13.07
C THR A 59 29.90 -8.85 12.03
N LYS A 60 29.19 -9.90 12.45
CA LYS A 60 28.62 -10.92 11.54
C LYS A 60 27.59 -10.27 10.60
N VAL A 61 27.67 -10.61 9.33
CA VAL A 61 26.75 -10.17 8.28
C VAL A 61 26.19 -11.36 7.54
N PHE A 62 24.95 -11.22 7.09
CA PHE A 62 24.18 -12.29 6.49
C PHE A 62 23.72 -11.89 5.10
N ASN A 63 23.66 -12.87 4.19
CA ASN A 63 23.02 -12.71 2.89
C ASN A 63 21.50 -12.56 3.07
N TYR A 64 20.86 -11.80 2.20
CA TYR A 64 19.40 -11.62 2.20
C TYR A 64 18.65 -12.95 2.07
N GLU A 65 19.16 -13.92 1.32
CA GLU A 65 18.54 -15.27 1.24
C GLU A 65 18.51 -15.99 2.60
N ILE A 66 19.56 -15.80 3.44
CA ILE A 66 19.58 -16.34 4.80
C ILE A 66 18.56 -15.60 5.67
N LEU A 67 18.48 -14.27 5.51
CA LEU A 67 17.57 -13.43 6.28
C LEU A 67 16.09 -13.66 5.91
N ASP A 68 15.78 -13.91 4.64
CA ASP A 68 14.43 -14.29 4.19
C ASP A 68 13.99 -15.63 4.81
N ARG A 69 14.89 -16.63 4.80
CA ARG A 69 14.63 -17.91 5.47
C ARG A 69 14.48 -17.75 6.98
N LEU A 70 15.26 -16.87 7.59
CA LEU A 70 15.17 -16.54 9.02
C LEU A 70 13.83 -15.90 9.35
N GLU A 71 13.38 -14.93 8.54
CA GLU A 71 12.08 -14.28 8.69
C GLU A 71 10.95 -15.32 8.65
N LYS A 72 10.92 -16.17 7.60
CA LYS A 72 9.91 -17.22 7.44
C LYS A 72 9.82 -18.14 8.66
N ARG A 73 10.96 -18.55 9.23
CA ARG A 73 11.00 -19.37 10.46
C ARG A 73 10.49 -18.61 11.70
N CYS A 74 10.65 -17.30 11.72
CA CYS A 74 10.23 -16.44 12.81
C CYS A 74 8.84 -15.81 12.60
N GLU A 75 8.18 -16.01 11.46
CA GLU A 75 6.94 -15.33 11.05
C GLU A 75 5.87 -15.43 12.15
N ARG A 76 5.61 -16.65 12.64
CA ARG A 76 4.66 -16.87 13.75
C ARG A 76 5.02 -16.09 15.01
N TYR A 77 6.30 -15.98 15.34
CA TYR A 77 6.74 -15.23 16.51
C TYR A 77 6.57 -13.72 16.29
N LEU A 78 6.92 -13.21 15.11
CA LEU A 78 6.84 -11.80 14.75
C LEU A 78 5.39 -11.31 14.73
N VAL A 79 4.48 -12.05 14.09
CA VAL A 79 3.04 -11.72 14.06
C VAL A 79 2.43 -11.71 15.47
N LYS A 80 2.81 -12.66 16.33
CA LYS A 80 2.34 -12.63 17.72
C LYS A 80 2.87 -11.42 18.50
N LYS A 81 4.04 -10.89 18.14
CA LYS A 81 4.62 -9.71 18.80
C LYS A 81 4.06 -8.39 18.30
N SER A 82 3.47 -8.35 17.11
CA SER A 82 2.75 -7.17 16.63
C SER A 82 1.34 -7.02 17.22
N GLY A 83 0.89 -7.99 18.03
CA GLY A 83 -0.47 -8.00 18.60
C GLY A 83 -1.54 -8.55 17.64
N PHE A 84 -1.14 -9.02 16.46
CA PHE A 84 -2.06 -9.62 15.49
C PHE A 84 -2.28 -11.12 15.76
N ASP A 85 -3.45 -11.60 15.33
CA ASP A 85 -3.80 -13.02 15.37
C ASP A 85 -3.11 -13.77 14.23
N PHE A 86 -2.19 -14.67 14.59
CA PHE A 86 -1.43 -15.45 13.62
C PHE A 86 -2.31 -16.42 12.81
N ASP A 87 -3.37 -16.97 13.41
CA ASP A 87 -4.19 -17.96 12.71
C ASP A 87 -5.05 -17.25 11.65
N LYS A 88 -5.58 -16.06 11.94
CA LYS A 88 -6.22 -15.20 10.93
C LYS A 88 -5.27 -14.82 9.79
N PHE A 89 -4.02 -14.49 10.11
CA PHE A 89 -3.00 -14.18 9.09
C PHE A 89 -2.67 -15.39 8.22
N LYS A 90 -2.59 -16.58 8.83
CA LYS A 90 -2.34 -17.83 8.13
C LYS A 90 -3.49 -18.18 7.19
N ASP A 91 -4.74 -18.05 7.64
CA ASP A 91 -5.93 -18.32 6.83
C ASP A 91 -6.00 -17.40 5.61
N TYR A 92 -5.72 -16.10 5.80
CA TYR A 92 -5.59 -15.14 4.70
C TYR A 92 -4.54 -15.57 3.67
N LYS A 93 -3.35 -15.96 4.13
CA LYS A 93 -2.25 -16.42 3.27
C LYS A 93 -2.62 -17.70 2.49
N SER A 94 -3.27 -18.65 3.15
CA SER A 94 -3.72 -19.91 2.52
C SER A 94 -4.82 -19.70 1.48
N ASN A 95 -5.71 -18.71 1.67
CA ASN A 95 -6.72 -18.38 0.66
C ASN A 95 -6.08 -17.80 -0.62
N ILE A 96 -5.07 -16.94 -0.48
CA ILE A 96 -4.31 -16.40 -1.62
C ILE A 96 -3.49 -17.49 -2.33
N ASP A 97 -2.84 -18.36 -1.56
CA ASP A 97 -2.06 -19.47 -2.13
C ASP A 97 -2.98 -20.49 -2.84
N SER A 98 -4.25 -20.62 -2.43
CA SER A 98 -5.23 -21.48 -3.08
C SER A 98 -5.86 -20.91 -4.37
N GLU A 99 -5.82 -19.58 -4.56
CA GLU A 99 -6.25 -18.93 -5.81
C GLU A 99 -5.15 -18.97 -6.89
N ASN A 100 -3.90 -19.27 -6.54
CA ASN A 100 -2.81 -19.47 -7.50
C ASN A 100 -2.75 -20.93 -7.98
N TYR A 101 -3.78 -21.37 -8.72
CA TYR A 101 -3.59 -22.43 -9.71
C TYR A 101 -2.72 -21.84 -10.82
N PHE A 102 -1.48 -22.33 -10.97
CA PHE A 102 -0.59 -21.96 -12.06
C PHE A 102 -1.21 -22.40 -13.40
N GLU A 103 -2.09 -21.58 -13.96
CA GLU A 103 -2.19 -21.44 -15.42
C GLU A 103 -1.04 -20.54 -15.87
N GLU A 104 -0.37 -20.89 -16.96
CA GLU A 104 0.64 -20.02 -17.55
C GLU A 104 -0.04 -18.68 -17.87
N PRO A 105 0.45 -17.56 -17.30
CA PRO A 105 -0.20 -16.28 -17.48
C PRO A 105 -0.19 -15.96 -18.98
N THR A 106 -1.38 -15.67 -19.49
CA THR A 106 -1.57 -15.20 -20.86
C THR A 106 -0.77 -13.93 -21.11
N GLU A 107 -0.51 -13.59 -22.36
CA GLU A 107 0.27 -12.39 -22.71
C GLU A 107 -0.35 -11.10 -22.13
N ASP A 108 -1.68 -11.06 -22.02
CA ASP A 108 -2.43 -9.98 -21.38
C ASP A 108 -2.24 -9.96 -19.85
N GLU A 109 -2.16 -11.12 -19.20
CA GLU A 109 -1.87 -11.23 -17.77
C GLU A 109 -0.41 -10.89 -17.44
N LEU A 110 0.54 -11.26 -18.31
CA LEU A 110 1.94 -10.83 -18.19
C LEU A 110 2.07 -9.32 -18.33
N LYS A 111 1.27 -8.71 -19.22
CA LYS A 111 1.22 -7.27 -19.40
C LYS A 111 0.58 -6.57 -18.21
N ASP A 112 -0.52 -7.10 -17.66
CA ASP A 112 -1.15 -6.60 -16.43
C ASP A 112 -0.24 -6.78 -15.21
N MET A 113 0.51 -7.90 -15.12
CA MET A 113 1.52 -8.12 -14.08
C MET A 113 2.70 -7.15 -14.21
N TYR A 114 3.15 -6.86 -15.42
CA TYR A 114 4.19 -5.87 -15.69
C TYR A 114 3.69 -4.46 -15.35
N GLU A 115 2.48 -4.09 -15.76
CA GLU A 115 1.84 -2.82 -15.41
C GLU A 115 1.62 -2.67 -13.92
N LYS A 116 1.19 -3.74 -13.21
CA LYS A 116 1.08 -3.77 -11.75
C LYS A 116 2.45 -3.72 -11.06
N ALA A 117 3.49 -4.32 -11.62
CA ALA A 117 4.85 -4.25 -11.09
C ALA A 117 5.47 -2.86 -11.29
N VAL A 118 5.24 -2.23 -12.44
CA VAL A 118 5.58 -0.84 -12.74
C VAL A 118 4.78 0.11 -11.83
N PHE A 119 3.49 -0.16 -11.63
CA PHE A 119 2.63 0.58 -10.71
C PHE A 119 3.10 0.43 -9.26
N ARG A 120 3.47 -0.76 -8.79
CA ARG A 120 4.05 -0.96 -7.45
C ARG A 120 5.43 -0.34 -7.28
N SER A 121 6.24 -0.34 -8.35
CA SER A 121 7.53 0.37 -8.40
C SER A 121 7.34 1.89 -8.37
N TRP A 122 6.26 2.41 -8.93
CA TRP A 122 5.86 3.82 -8.88
C TRP A 122 5.17 4.20 -7.55
N ALA A 123 4.34 3.31 -7.01
CA ALA A 123 3.59 3.44 -5.76
C ALA A 123 4.45 3.30 -4.49
N GLY A 124 5.77 3.19 -4.62
CA GLY A 124 6.72 3.32 -3.51
C GLY A 124 6.74 4.72 -2.86
N SER A 125 6.06 5.70 -3.46
CA SER A 125 5.79 7.01 -2.86
C SER A 125 4.37 7.42 -3.18
N ILE A 126 3.54 7.64 -2.14
CA ILE A 126 2.25 8.34 -2.29
C ILE A 126 2.56 9.65 -3.03
N SER A 127 1.89 9.89 -4.15
CA SER A 127 2.13 11.10 -4.95
C SER A 127 1.72 12.35 -4.16
N LYS A 128 2.36 13.49 -4.42
CA LYS A 128 1.99 14.75 -3.73
C LYS A 128 0.58 15.19 -4.13
N GLU A 129 0.16 14.81 -5.33
CA GLU A 129 -1.17 14.99 -5.89
C GLU A 129 -2.19 14.20 -5.07
N GLU A 130 -1.95 12.91 -4.84
CA GLU A 130 -2.84 12.06 -4.04
C GLU A 130 -2.95 12.54 -2.58
N ILE A 131 -1.84 12.93 -1.95
CA ILE A 131 -1.87 13.54 -0.60
C ILE A 131 -2.72 14.82 -0.61
N ARG A 132 -2.54 15.67 -1.63
CA ARG A 132 -3.28 16.92 -1.75
C ARG A 132 -4.77 16.66 -1.97
N ASP A 133 -5.13 15.71 -2.82
CA ASP A 133 -6.52 15.39 -3.13
C ASP A 133 -7.25 14.83 -1.92
N VAL A 134 -6.59 13.97 -1.14
CA VAL A 134 -7.12 13.48 0.15
C VAL A 134 -7.31 14.65 1.13
N MET A 135 -6.31 15.52 1.27
CA MET A 135 -6.39 16.68 2.18
C MET A 135 -7.48 17.68 1.77
N LEU A 136 -7.60 17.99 0.47
CA LEU A 136 -8.61 18.90 -0.07
C LEU A 136 -10.01 18.30 0.07
N THR A 137 -10.17 17.01 -0.24
CA THR A 137 -11.45 16.29 -0.07
C THR A 137 -11.86 16.30 1.40
N ALA A 138 -10.95 15.94 2.31
CA ALA A 138 -11.23 15.96 3.74
C ALA A 138 -11.57 17.37 4.26
N LEU A 139 -10.87 18.41 3.78
CA LEU A 139 -11.15 19.80 4.15
C LEU A 139 -12.51 20.26 3.61
N PHE A 140 -12.83 19.95 2.35
CA PHE A 140 -14.10 20.29 1.73
C PHE A 140 -15.27 19.57 2.42
N GLU A 141 -15.14 18.26 2.62
CA GLU A 141 -16.19 17.43 3.23
C GLU A 141 -16.41 17.71 4.73
N LYS A 142 -15.49 18.43 5.38
CA LYS A 142 -15.71 18.97 6.72
C LYS A 142 -16.85 19.98 6.76
N PHE A 143 -17.02 20.77 5.69
CA PHE A 143 -18.01 21.84 5.62
C PHE A 143 -19.15 21.53 4.65
N PHE A 144 -18.94 20.66 3.67
CA PHE A 144 -19.91 20.38 2.60
C PHE A 144 -20.16 18.88 2.42
N THR A 145 -21.27 18.51 1.80
CA THR A 145 -21.50 17.15 1.31
C THR A 145 -20.55 16.85 0.16
N PRO A 146 -20.23 15.57 -0.12
CA PRO A 146 -19.53 15.20 -1.33
C PRO A 146 -20.23 15.79 -2.56
N ILE A 147 -19.45 16.18 -3.56
CA ILE A 147 -19.96 16.74 -4.80
C ILE A 147 -20.73 15.65 -5.55
N ASP A 148 -21.95 15.95 -5.99
CA ASP A 148 -22.76 15.09 -6.84
C ASP A 148 -22.22 15.14 -8.29
N VAL A 149 -21.13 14.41 -8.50
CA VAL A 149 -20.43 14.32 -9.80
C VAL A 149 -21.34 13.71 -10.86
N GLU A 150 -22.21 12.76 -10.49
CA GLU A 150 -23.14 12.15 -11.45
C GLU A 150 -24.14 13.18 -11.98
N GLN A 151 -24.77 13.97 -11.10
CA GLN A 151 -25.71 14.99 -11.52
C GLN A 151 -25.01 16.10 -12.31
N TRP A 152 -23.79 16.48 -11.91
CA TRP A 152 -23.00 17.47 -12.64
C TRP A 152 -22.63 16.96 -14.05
N GLN A 153 -22.16 15.72 -14.18
CA GLN A 153 -21.84 15.13 -15.48
C GLN A 153 -23.09 15.07 -16.38
N LYS A 154 -24.23 14.60 -15.86
CA LYS A 154 -25.50 14.54 -16.60
C LYS A 154 -25.90 15.92 -17.12
N ASP A 155 -25.81 16.96 -16.29
CA ASP A 155 -26.14 18.33 -16.70
C ASP A 155 -25.14 18.86 -17.75
N SER A 156 -23.85 18.56 -17.59
CA SER A 156 -22.82 18.92 -18.56
C SER A 156 -23.06 18.27 -19.93
N ASP A 157 -23.42 16.99 -19.95
CA ASP A 157 -23.70 16.24 -21.17
C ASP A 157 -24.93 16.81 -21.90
N ILE A 158 -26.02 17.07 -21.17
CA ILE A 158 -27.23 17.70 -21.73
C ILE A 158 -26.89 19.06 -22.36
N LEU A 159 -26.11 19.89 -21.67
CA LEU A 159 -25.75 21.22 -22.16
C LEU A 159 -24.77 21.19 -23.35
N THR A 160 -23.98 20.13 -23.48
CA THR A 160 -22.99 19.97 -24.56
C THR A 160 -23.62 19.37 -25.82
N ILE A 161 -24.58 18.45 -25.66
CA ILE A 161 -25.21 17.71 -26.78
C ILE A 161 -26.30 18.54 -27.47
N VAL A 162 -27.01 19.40 -26.74
CA VAL A 162 -28.09 20.23 -27.29
C VAL A 162 -27.48 21.42 -28.04
N GLY A 163 -27.51 21.37 -29.36
CA GLY A 163 -27.00 22.41 -30.25
C GLY A 163 -27.93 23.61 -30.40
N VAL A 164 -27.43 24.67 -31.04
CA VAL A 164 -28.23 25.87 -31.37
C VAL A 164 -29.33 25.47 -32.35
N ASN A 165 -30.60 25.70 -31.99
CA ASN A 165 -31.83 25.30 -32.72
C ASN A 165 -32.27 23.83 -32.54
N ASP A 166 -31.88 23.19 -31.44
CA ASP A 166 -32.43 21.89 -31.03
C ASP A 166 -33.69 22.10 -30.17
N ASP A 167 -34.80 21.44 -30.51
CA ASP A 167 -36.08 21.55 -29.79
C ASP A 167 -35.95 21.22 -28.28
N ARG A 168 -34.94 20.42 -27.91
CA ARG A 168 -34.61 20.08 -26.52
C ARG A 168 -34.11 21.28 -25.71
N GLU A 169 -33.69 22.37 -26.34
CA GLU A 169 -33.30 23.61 -25.64
C GLU A 169 -34.47 24.20 -24.84
N SER A 170 -35.70 23.98 -25.31
CA SER A 170 -36.94 24.40 -24.61
C SER A 170 -37.44 23.38 -23.59
N SER A 171 -36.75 22.25 -23.40
CA SER A 171 -37.14 21.23 -22.43
C SER A 171 -36.93 21.69 -20.99
N PHE A 172 -37.77 21.18 -20.08
CA PHE A 172 -37.64 21.48 -18.65
C PHE A 172 -36.32 20.91 -18.10
N GLU A 173 -35.88 19.76 -18.60
CA GLU A 173 -34.61 19.12 -18.27
C GLU A 173 -33.43 20.03 -18.61
N TYR A 174 -33.42 20.62 -19.81
CA TYR A 174 -32.37 21.55 -20.23
C TYR A 174 -32.36 22.83 -19.38
N TYR A 175 -33.54 23.41 -19.11
CA TYR A 175 -33.66 24.56 -18.21
C TYR A 175 -33.09 24.28 -16.81
N ARG A 176 -33.46 23.14 -16.22
CA ARG A 176 -32.98 22.74 -14.88
C ARG A 176 -31.48 22.44 -14.85
N ALA A 177 -30.96 21.80 -15.89
CA ALA A 177 -29.53 21.59 -16.05
C ALA A 177 -28.77 22.91 -16.13
N LYS A 178 -29.27 23.87 -16.93
CA LYS A 178 -28.70 25.22 -17.06
C LYS A 178 -28.69 25.97 -15.72
N GLU A 179 -29.79 25.97 -14.98
CA GLU A 179 -29.85 26.59 -13.65
C GLU A 179 -28.80 26.02 -12.69
N ARG A 180 -28.72 24.68 -12.57
CA ARG A 180 -27.74 24.03 -11.69
C ARG A 180 -26.32 24.31 -12.14
N TYR A 181 -26.05 24.19 -13.45
CA TYR A 181 -24.73 24.37 -14.01
C TYR A 181 -24.22 25.81 -13.91
N SER A 182 -25.11 26.81 -13.96
CA SER A 182 -24.77 28.22 -13.79
C SER A 182 -24.70 28.67 -12.32
N SER A 183 -24.96 27.79 -11.36
CA SER A 183 -24.84 28.13 -9.93
C SER A 183 -23.42 28.57 -9.55
N HIS A 184 -23.31 29.55 -8.65
CA HIS A 184 -22.02 30.07 -8.19
C HIS A 184 -21.18 28.94 -7.58
N ASN A 185 -19.94 28.81 -8.04
CA ASN A 185 -19.01 27.73 -7.67
C ASN A 185 -19.62 26.31 -7.76
N LYS A 186 -20.62 26.10 -8.61
CA LYS A 186 -21.29 24.79 -8.74
C LYS A 186 -21.98 24.35 -7.44
N SER A 187 -22.40 25.31 -6.63
CA SER A 187 -23.11 25.08 -5.35
C SER A 187 -24.42 24.31 -5.47
N ALA A 188 -24.97 24.13 -6.67
CA ALA A 188 -26.11 23.24 -6.87
C ALA A 188 -25.79 21.74 -6.68
N TYR A 189 -24.50 21.35 -6.71
CA TYR A 189 -24.06 19.95 -6.65
C TYR A 189 -23.47 19.54 -5.30
N TYR A 190 -23.50 20.42 -4.30
CA TYR A 190 -23.10 20.11 -2.93
C TYR A 190 -23.91 20.97 -1.95
N LYS A 191 -23.94 20.60 -0.67
CA LYS A 191 -24.66 21.34 0.36
C LYS A 191 -23.77 21.57 1.57
N GLU A 192 -23.95 22.67 2.27
CA GLU A 192 -23.31 22.85 3.58
C GLU A 192 -23.80 21.78 4.56
N ARG A 193 -22.86 21.16 5.28
CA ARG A 193 -23.18 20.30 6.42
C ARG A 193 -23.57 21.19 7.60
N LYS A 194 -24.62 20.78 8.31
CA LYS A 194 -25.05 21.43 9.56
C LYS A 194 -24.21 20.96 10.74
#